data_AF-A0A1Q7YSE2-F1
#
_entry.id   AF-A0A1Q7YSE2-F1
#
_cell.length_a   1.000
_cell.length_b   1.000
_cell.length_c   1.000
_cell.angle_alpha   90.00
_cell.angle_beta   90.00
_cell.angle_gamma   90.00
#
_symmetry.space_group_name_H-M   'P 1'
#
loop_
_entity.id
_entity.type
_entity.pdbx_description
1 polymer ?
#
loop_
_entity_poly.entity_id
_entity_poly.type
_entity_poly.pdbx_seq_one_letter_code
_entity_poly.pdbx_strand_id
1 'polypeptide(L)'
;MGGVTRTEPYDAIVVGSGITGGWAAKELCEKGLKTLVLERGRHVEHGKDYVTEWLQPWQLPHRGRGEQALYERDYPVQSKNYAFGETTRHFFVNDREHPYITPDDQPFRWIRGYQLGGRSRAWACRTCPTGSSSRPGS
;
A
#
# COMPACT_ATOMS: atom_id res chain seq x y z
N MET A 1 -30.58 2.86 -0.64
CA MET A 1 -29.46 2.46 -1.51
C MET A 1 -29.71 1.02 -1.94
N GLY A 2 -30.15 0.81 -3.17
CA GLY A 2 -30.46 -0.52 -3.69
C GLY A 2 -29.19 -1.34 -3.88
N GLY A 3 -29.05 -2.42 -3.13
CA GLY A 3 -27.97 -3.38 -3.32
C GLY A 3 -28.20 -4.15 -4.62
N VAL A 4 -27.21 -4.16 -5.50
CA VAL A 4 -27.20 -5.01 -6.69
C VAL A 4 -26.97 -6.45 -6.22
N THR A 5 -28.03 -7.23 -6.06
CA THR A 5 -27.93 -8.67 -5.80
C THR A 5 -27.65 -9.39 -7.11
N ARG A 6 -26.36 -9.55 -7.48
CA ARG A 6 -25.98 -10.55 -8.49
C ARG A 6 -26.12 -11.93 -7.84
N THR A 7 -27.07 -12.72 -8.32
CA THR A 7 -27.35 -14.11 -7.91
C THR A 7 -26.54 -15.14 -8.71
N GLU A 8 -25.39 -14.74 -9.26
CA GLU A 8 -24.46 -15.71 -9.86
C GLU A 8 -23.71 -16.41 -8.71
N PRO A 9 -23.80 -17.73 -8.59
CA PRO A 9 -23.06 -18.45 -7.56
C PRO A 9 -21.56 -18.38 -7.84
N TYR A 10 -20.79 -18.02 -6.81
CA TYR A 10 -19.34 -18.13 -6.80
C TYR A 10 -18.96 -19.42 -6.08
N ASP A 11 -17.97 -20.14 -6.62
CA ASP A 11 -17.51 -21.39 -6.03
C ASP A 11 -16.55 -21.13 -4.86
N ALA A 12 -15.82 -20.01 -4.90
CA ALA A 12 -14.90 -19.61 -3.86
C ALA A 12 -14.88 -18.10 -3.66
N ILE A 13 -14.70 -17.67 -2.42
CA ILE A 13 -14.53 -16.25 -2.06
C ILE A 13 -13.19 -16.12 -1.33
N VAL A 14 -12.31 -15.27 -1.86
CA VAL A 14 -11.04 -14.90 -1.26
C VAL A 14 -11.18 -13.51 -0.65
N VAL A 15 -10.98 -13.40 0.66
CA VAL A 15 -11.01 -12.11 1.36
C VAL A 15 -9.58 -11.64 1.58
N GLY A 16 -9.22 -10.55 0.92
CA GLY A 16 -7.89 -9.96 0.86
C GLY A 16 -7.13 -10.35 -0.41
N SER A 17 -6.74 -9.35 -1.18
CA SER A 17 -5.93 -9.44 -2.41
C SER A 17 -4.42 -9.35 -2.15
N GLY A 18 -3.98 -9.61 -0.91
CA GLY A 18 -2.56 -9.64 -0.57
C GLY A 18 -1.79 -10.68 -1.37
N ILE A 19 -0.47 -10.76 -1.18
CA ILE A 19 0.38 -11.70 -1.94
C ILE A 19 -0.13 -13.15 -1.91
N THR A 20 -0.62 -13.60 -0.76
CA THR A 20 -1.18 -14.95 -0.58
C THR A 20 -2.58 -15.08 -1.16
N GLY A 21 -3.43 -14.06 -0.99
CA GLY A 21 -4.79 -14.06 -1.53
C GLY A 21 -4.82 -14.03 -3.05
N GLY A 22 -3.92 -13.26 -3.68
CA GLY A 22 -3.74 -13.25 -5.13
C GLY A 22 -3.28 -14.61 -5.66
N TRP A 23 -2.32 -15.26 -4.98
CA TRP A 23 -1.87 -16.60 -5.35
C TRP A 23 -2.97 -17.65 -5.19
N ALA A 24 -3.72 -17.60 -4.08
CA ALA A 24 -4.86 -18.47 -3.87
C ALA A 24 -5.94 -18.29 -4.95
N ALA A 25 -6.27 -17.03 -5.29
CA ALA A 25 -7.22 -16.74 -6.36
C ALA A 25 -6.75 -17.29 -7.71
N LYS A 26 -5.46 -17.17 -8.04
CA LYS A 26 -4.87 -17.75 -9.26
C LYS A 26 -5.05 -19.27 -9.30
N GLU A 27 -4.62 -19.96 -8.26
CA GLU A 27 -4.72 -21.42 -8.17
C GLU A 27 -6.18 -21.92 -8.25
N LEU A 28 -7.12 -21.20 -7.65
CA LEU A 28 -8.55 -21.53 -7.70
C LEU A 28 -9.14 -21.31 -9.10
N CYS A 29 -8.80 -20.20 -9.75
CA CYS A 29 -9.22 -19.91 -11.12
C CYS A 29 -8.62 -20.90 -12.14
N GLU A 30 -7.35 -21.30 -11.99
CA GLU A 30 -6.69 -22.29 -12.86
C GLU A 30 -7.34 -23.68 -12.75
N LYS A 31 -7.95 -23.99 -11.60
CA LYS A 31 -8.75 -25.21 -11.39
C LYS A 31 -10.19 -25.10 -11.91
N GLY A 32 -10.55 -24.00 -12.56
CA GLY A 32 -11.86 -23.79 -13.18
C GLY A 32 -12.95 -23.24 -12.27
N LEU A 33 -12.62 -22.80 -11.04
CA LEU A 33 -13.58 -22.27 -10.09
C LEU A 33 -13.87 -20.78 -10.35
N LYS A 34 -15.15 -20.39 -10.28
CA LYS A 34 -15.56 -18.98 -10.29
C LYS A 34 -15.22 -18.35 -8.94
N THR A 35 -14.08 -17.68 -8.89
CA THR A 35 -13.55 -17.11 -7.64
C THR A 35 -13.82 -15.60 -7.55
N LEU A 36 -14.40 -15.15 -6.45
CA LEU A 36 -14.55 -13.73 -6.11
C LEU A 36 -13.44 -13.30 -5.16
N VAL A 37 -12.75 -12.20 -5.47
CA VAL A 37 -11.77 -11.60 -4.56
C VAL A 37 -12.35 -10.30 -3.99
N LEU A 38 -12.43 -10.21 -2.66
CA LEU A 38 -12.87 -9.02 -1.95
C LEU A 38 -11.68 -8.36 -1.25
N GLU A 39 -11.44 -7.08 -1.54
CA GLU A 39 -10.39 -6.29 -0.90
C GLU A 39 -11.00 -5.01 -0.32
N ARG A 40 -10.51 -4.60 0.86
CA ARG A 40 -10.97 -3.36 1.52
C ARG A 40 -10.29 -2.12 0.94
N GLY A 41 -9.06 -2.28 0.44
CA GLY A 41 -8.24 -1.19 -0.12
C GLY A 41 -8.67 -0.70 -1.50
N ARG A 42 -8.19 0.50 -1.85
CA ARG A 42 -8.38 1.09 -3.19
C ARG A 42 -7.69 0.23 -4.27
N HIS A 43 -8.32 0.13 -5.44
CA HIS A 43 -7.66 -0.34 -6.66
C HIS A 43 -6.69 0.73 -7.14
N VAL A 44 -5.38 0.44 -7.10
CA VAL A 44 -4.34 1.41 -7.46
C VAL A 44 -3.68 0.97 -8.75
N GLU A 45 -3.95 1.70 -9.84
CA GLU A 45 -3.45 1.40 -11.19
C GLU A 45 -2.09 2.06 -11.45
N HIS A 46 -1.15 1.29 -12.04
CA HIS A 46 0.12 1.82 -12.51
C HIS A 46 -0.12 2.83 -13.65
N GLY A 47 0.47 4.02 -13.56
CA GLY A 47 0.31 5.11 -14.54
C GLY A 47 -0.75 6.18 -14.23
N LYS A 48 -1.77 5.90 -13.40
CA LYS A 48 -2.78 6.91 -12.98
C LYS A 48 -2.58 7.36 -11.54
N ASP A 49 -2.38 6.41 -10.63
CA ASP A 49 -2.42 6.68 -9.20
C ASP A 49 -1.02 6.89 -8.60
N TYR A 50 0.01 6.58 -9.37
CA TYR A 50 1.40 6.88 -9.03
C TYR A 50 1.75 8.31 -9.45
N VAL A 51 1.10 9.28 -8.82
CA VAL A 51 1.27 10.71 -9.12
C VAL A 51 2.72 11.18 -8.95
N THR A 52 3.49 10.50 -8.09
CA THR A 52 4.86 10.88 -7.76
C THR A 52 5.95 9.98 -8.36
N GLU A 53 5.60 8.95 -9.15
CA GLU A 53 6.57 7.97 -9.67
C GLU A 53 7.51 8.56 -10.74
N TRP A 54 7.07 9.63 -11.41
CA TRP A 54 7.88 10.39 -12.37
C TRP A 54 8.50 11.66 -11.79
N LEU A 55 8.23 11.98 -10.51
CA LEU A 55 8.77 13.19 -9.88
C LEU A 55 10.17 12.90 -9.32
N GLN A 56 11.12 13.70 -9.78
CA GLN A 56 12.48 13.65 -9.26
C GLN A 56 12.51 14.20 -7.82
N PRO A 57 13.43 13.75 -6.95
CA PRO A 57 13.45 14.14 -5.54
C PRO A 57 13.46 15.65 -5.27
N TRP A 58 13.94 16.47 -6.20
CA TRP A 58 13.94 17.93 -6.08
C TRP A 58 12.62 18.61 -6.49
N GLN A 59 11.74 17.90 -7.19
CA GLN A 59 10.39 18.36 -7.54
C GLN A 59 9.38 18.10 -6.43
N LEU A 60 9.76 17.28 -5.44
CA LEU A 60 8.94 17.03 -4.26
C LEU A 60 9.05 18.20 -3.26
N PRO A 61 7.92 18.75 -2.76
CA PRO A 61 7.89 19.88 -1.83
C PRO A 61 8.82 19.71 -0.62
N HIS A 62 8.91 18.50 -0.06
CA HIS A 62 9.77 18.21 1.08
C HIS A 62 10.95 17.29 0.73
N ARG A 63 11.30 17.18 -0.56
CA ARG A 63 12.38 16.34 -1.07
C ARG A 63 12.30 14.87 -0.60
N GLY A 64 11.08 14.35 -0.45
CA GLY A 64 10.82 12.98 0.00
C GLY A 64 10.80 12.81 1.53
N ARG A 65 11.23 13.81 2.32
CA ARG A 65 11.19 13.75 3.78
C ARG A 65 9.80 13.98 4.35
N GLY A 66 8.94 14.67 3.60
CA GLY A 66 7.60 15.05 4.03
C GLY A 66 7.53 16.09 5.13
N GLU A 67 6.31 16.43 5.52
CA GLU A 67 6.03 17.42 6.57
C GLU A 67 5.99 16.73 7.94
N GLN A 68 6.99 17.00 8.80
CA GLN A 68 7.11 16.34 10.11
C GLN A 68 5.89 16.61 11.01
N ALA A 69 5.39 17.84 11.04
CA ALA A 69 4.22 18.22 11.83
C ALA A 69 2.96 17.41 11.47
N LEU A 70 2.78 17.14 10.18
CA LEU A 70 1.67 16.33 9.67
C LEU A 70 1.82 14.85 10.08
N TYR A 71 3.05 14.34 10.11
CA TYR A 71 3.34 12.96 10.45
C TYR A 71 3.16 12.68 11.93
N GLU A 72 3.58 13.59 12.80
CA GLU A 72 3.36 13.48 14.24
C GLU A 72 1.87 13.56 14.59
N ARG A 73 1.12 14.43 13.89
CA ARG A 73 -0.32 14.62 14.15
C ARG A 73 -1.17 13.45 13.67
N ASP A 74 -1.00 13.03 12.42
CA ASP A 74 -1.92 12.09 11.75
C ASP A 74 -1.36 10.66 11.66
N TYR A 75 -0.05 10.46 11.79
CA TYR A 75 0.63 9.17 11.59
C TYR A 75 1.68 8.82 12.68
N PRO A 76 1.40 8.96 13.99
CA PRO A 76 2.36 8.66 15.05
C PRO A 76 2.89 7.21 15.06
N VAL A 77 2.16 6.25 14.47
CA VAL A 77 2.55 4.84 14.37
C VAL A 77 3.06 4.51 12.97
N GLN A 78 2.35 4.90 11.91
CA GLN A 78 2.77 4.58 10.53
C GLN A 78 4.07 5.28 10.12
N SER A 79 4.32 6.51 10.60
CA SER A 79 5.53 7.27 10.25
C SER A 79 6.82 6.61 10.73
N LYS A 80 6.73 5.71 11.71
CA LYS A 80 7.87 4.92 12.20
C LYS A 80 8.29 3.80 11.23
N ASN A 81 7.53 3.56 10.16
CA ASN A 81 7.86 2.57 9.15
C ASN A 81 8.85 3.15 8.14
N TYR A 82 9.87 2.38 7.77
CA TYR A 82 10.89 2.79 6.79
C TYR A 82 10.34 3.07 5.39
N ALA A 83 9.19 2.48 5.05
CA ALA A 83 8.55 2.66 3.74
C ALA A 83 7.56 3.84 3.72
N PHE A 84 7.42 4.56 4.84
CA PHE A 84 6.57 5.74 4.95
C PHE A 84 7.33 7.00 4.55
N GLY A 85 6.77 7.77 3.62
CA GLY A 85 7.36 9.01 3.14
C GLY A 85 6.37 9.86 2.37
N GLU A 86 6.82 11.00 1.86
CA GLU A 86 5.96 11.97 1.15
C GLU A 86 5.22 11.35 -0.04
N THR A 87 5.90 10.45 -0.75
CA THR A 87 5.38 9.77 -1.94
C THR A 87 4.56 8.53 -1.63
N THR A 88 4.63 7.98 -0.42
CA THR A 88 3.99 6.69 -0.08
C THR A 88 2.95 6.80 1.04
N ARG A 89 2.87 7.94 1.72
CA ARG A 89 1.92 8.26 2.81
C ARG A 89 0.48 7.83 2.51
N HIS A 90 0.03 8.05 1.28
CA HIS A 90 -1.36 7.79 0.86
C HIS A 90 -1.71 6.29 0.80
N PHE A 91 -0.71 5.40 0.84
CA PHE A 91 -0.91 3.96 0.97
C PHE A 91 -1.11 3.49 2.40
N PHE A 92 -0.78 4.34 3.38
CA PHE A 92 -0.86 4.02 4.80
C PHE A 92 -2.14 4.56 5.43
N VAL A 93 -2.59 3.87 6.46
CA VAL A 93 -3.80 4.22 7.22
C VAL A 93 -3.54 5.45 8.08
N ASN A 94 -4.51 6.34 8.18
CA ASN A 94 -4.45 7.46 9.12
C ASN A 94 -4.67 6.94 10.55
N ASP A 95 -3.67 7.13 11.42
CA ASP A 95 -3.72 6.62 12.80
C ASP A 95 -4.71 7.43 13.66
N ARG A 96 -5.02 8.69 13.28
CA ARG A 96 -6.00 9.54 13.96
C ARG A 96 -7.43 9.08 13.71
N GLU A 97 -7.73 8.58 12.51
CA GLU A 97 -9.05 8.03 12.17
C GLU A 97 -9.25 6.61 12.72
N HIS A 98 -8.13 5.91 12.98
CA HIS A 98 -8.14 4.54 13.46
C HIS A 98 -7.18 4.38 14.66
N PRO A 99 -7.57 4.85 15.85
CA PRO A 99 -6.70 4.88 17.02
C PRO A 99 -6.29 3.47 17.47
N TYR A 100 -5.07 3.37 17.97
CA TYR A 100 -4.51 2.15 18.54
C TYR A 100 -4.61 2.20 20.06
N ILE A 101 -5.04 1.09 20.66
CA ILE A 101 -4.96 0.89 22.09
C ILE A 101 -3.95 -0.22 22.30
N THR A 102 -2.89 0.10 23.04
CA THR A 102 -1.86 -0.87 23.39
C THR A 102 -1.48 -0.65 24.84
N PRO A 103 -1.34 -1.72 25.64
CA PRO A 103 -0.86 -1.60 27.01
C PRO A 103 0.52 -0.91 27.06
N ASP A 104 0.74 -0.05 28.06
CA ASP A 104 1.98 0.73 28.20
C ASP A 104 3.23 -0.15 28.40
N ASP A 105 3.05 -1.35 28.93
CA ASP A 105 4.10 -2.35 29.16
C ASP A 105 4.50 -3.11 27.87
N GLN A 106 3.67 -3.08 26.83
CA GLN A 106 3.87 -3.87 25.60
C GLN A 106 3.54 -3.08 24.33
N PRO A 107 4.45 -2.19 23.88
CA PRO A 107 4.22 -1.40 22.68
C PRO A 107 4.26 -2.26 21.41
N PHE A 108 3.08 -2.53 20.85
CA PHE A 108 2.90 -3.16 19.55
C PHE A 108 2.60 -2.12 18.46
N ARG A 109 3.39 -2.15 17.38
CA ARG A 109 3.23 -1.24 16.23
C ARG A 109 2.58 -1.98 15.07
N TRP A 110 1.29 -1.73 14.84
CA TRP A 110 0.59 -2.34 13.73
C TRP A 110 0.57 -1.43 12.49
N ILE A 111 1.49 -1.72 11.58
CA ILE A 111 1.59 -1.03 10.29
C ILE A 111 0.56 -1.60 9.31
N ARG A 112 -0.31 -0.73 8.81
CA ARG A 112 -1.44 -1.09 7.93
C ARG A 112 -1.38 -0.30 6.64
N GLY A 113 -1.73 -0.97 5.55
CA GLY A 113 -1.97 -0.35 4.26
C GLY A 113 -3.30 -0.83 3.68
N TYR A 114 -4.02 0.07 3.02
CA TYR A 114 -5.32 -0.20 2.40
C TYR A 114 -5.26 -0.04 0.88
N GLN A 115 -4.51 -0.93 0.24
CA GLN A 115 -4.37 -1.01 -1.20
C GLN A 115 -4.57 -2.44 -1.70
N LEU A 116 -5.07 -2.58 -2.93
CA LEU A 116 -5.03 -3.85 -3.66
C LEU A 116 -3.59 -4.36 -3.77
N GLY A 117 -3.37 -5.64 -3.46
CA GLY A 117 -2.03 -6.23 -3.29
C GLY A 117 -1.54 -6.20 -1.83
N GLY A 118 -2.23 -5.50 -0.94
CA GLY A 118 -1.88 -5.38 0.47
C GLY A 118 -0.49 -4.76 0.68
N ARG A 119 0.20 -5.19 1.74
CA ARG A 119 1.49 -4.62 2.14
C ARG A 119 2.64 -4.91 1.18
N SER A 120 2.50 -5.86 0.24
CA SER A 120 3.58 -6.23 -0.68
C SER A 120 4.02 -5.06 -1.56
N ARG A 121 3.10 -4.14 -1.91
CA ARG A 121 3.42 -2.91 -2.66
C ARG A 121 4.31 -1.94 -1.88
N ALA A 122 4.09 -1.82 -0.57
CA ALA A 122 4.93 -0.99 0.29
C ALA A 122 6.31 -1.64 0.54
N TRP A 123 6.43 -2.96 0.37
CA TRP A 123 7.70 -3.68 0.56
C TRP A 123 8.56 -3.67 -0.70
N ALA A 124 7.95 -3.79 -1.88
CA ALA A 124 8.65 -3.86 -3.17
C ALA A 124 9.11 -2.49 -3.72
N CYS A 125 8.63 -1.37 -3.18
CA CYS A 125 9.07 -0.03 -3.59
C CYS A 125 10.44 0.31 -2.97
N ARG A 126 11.47 -0.44 -3.37
CA ARG A 126 12.88 -0.11 -3.17
C ARG A 126 13.67 -0.53 -4.41
N THR A 127 13.40 0.11 -5.53
CA THR A 127 14.34 0.12 -6.67
C THR A 127 15.45 1.11 -6.32
N CYS A 128 16.64 0.60 -6.02
CA CYS A 128 17.84 1.43 -6.01
C CYS A 128 17.92 2.15 -7.37
N PRO A 129 18.07 3.49 -7.42
CA PRO A 129 18.48 4.15 -8.64
C PRO A 129 19.95 3.80 -8.86
N THR A 130 20.23 2.62 -9.43
CA THR A 130 21.54 2.32 -10.03
C THR A 130 21.63 3.08 -11.35
N GLY A 131 21.82 4.38 -11.22
CA GLY A 131 22.20 5.29 -12.29
C GLY A 131 23.49 6.01 -11.88
N SER A 132 24.54 5.25 -11.54
CA SER A 132 25.88 5.83 -11.51
C SER A 132 26.29 6.06 -12.97
N SER A 133 26.00 7.24 -13.48
CA SER A 133 26.57 7.73 -14.73
C SER A 133 28.08 7.82 -14.54
N SER A 134 28.83 6.82 -15.00
CA SER A 134 30.26 6.97 -15.26
C SER A 134 30.41 7.95 -16.41
N ARG A 135 30.75 9.21 -16.09
CA ARG A 135 31.25 10.17 -17.08
C ARG A 135 32.54 9.61 -17.68
N PRO A 136 32.69 9.48 -19.01
CA PRO A 136 34.01 9.29 -19.61
C PRO A 136 34.75 10.62 -19.51
N GLY A 137 35.81 10.64 -18.70
CA GLY A 137 36.76 11.75 -18.65
C GLY A 137 37.76 11.67 -19.80
N SER A 138 38.02 12.85 -20.36
CA SER A 138 39.19 13.31 -21.15
C SER A 138 40.38 12.38 -21.29
#